data_AF-A0A392NCU9-F1
#
_entry.id   AF-A0A392NCU9-F1
#
_cell.length_a   1.000
_cell.length_b   1.000
_cell.length_c   1.000
_cell.angle_alpha   90.00
_cell.angle_beta   90.00
_cell.angle_gamma   90.00
#
_symmetry.space_group_name_H-M   'P 1'
#
loop_
_entity.id
_entity.type
_entity.pdbx_description
1 polymer ?
#
loop_
_entity_poly.entity_id
_entity_poly.type
_entity_poly.pdbx_seq_one_letter_code
_entity_poly.pdbx_strand_id
1 'polypeptide(L)'
;MFLLYLAVLANEFFPKFTSKIITVTPLIGVILTTLLCASPIGQVAEVLKTQGAQLILPVLALHAAAFALGYWISRLSFGESTSRTISIECGMQSSALGFLLAQKHFTNPLVAVPSAV
;
A
#
# COMPACT_ATOMS: atom_id res chain seq x y z
N MET A 1 6.25 -8.42 10.16
CA MET A 1 5.39 -9.30 10.99
C MET A 1 5.64 -9.10 12.50
N PHE A 2 6.88 -9.06 12.98
CA PHE A 2 7.20 -8.81 14.40
C PHE A 2 6.51 -7.57 15.01
N LEU A 3 6.54 -6.42 14.33
CA LEU A 3 5.91 -5.18 14.82
C LEU A 3 4.38 -5.29 14.96
N LEU A 4 3.71 -6.06 14.09
CA LEU A 4 2.28 -6.30 14.17
C LEU A 4 1.93 -7.12 15.41
N TYR A 5 2.71 -8.17 15.70
CA TYR A 5 2.53 -8.97 16.92
C TYR A 5 2.69 -8.10 18.17
N LEU A 6 3.72 -7.27 18.23
CA LEU A 6 3.92 -6.35 19.36
C LEU A 6 2.73 -5.38 19.53
N ALA A 7 2.23 -4.82 18.43
CA ALA A 7 1.09 -3.90 18.49
C ALA A 7 -0.19 -4.59 19.00
N VAL A 8 -0.47 -5.81 18.53
CA VAL A 8 -1.62 -6.61 19.00
C VAL A 8 -1.48 -6.96 20.48
N LEU A 9 -0.31 -7.44 20.92
CA LEU A 9 -0.06 -7.75 22.33
C LEU A 9 -0.16 -6.50 23.22
N ALA A 10 0.35 -5.36 22.75
CA ALA A 10 0.22 -4.10 23.48
C ALA A 10 -1.25 -3.67 23.62
N ASN A 11 -2.06 -3.87 22.57
CA ASN A 11 -3.50 -3.57 22.63
C ASN A 11 -4.26 -4.51 23.57
N GLU A 12 -3.87 -5.79 23.61
CA GLU A 12 -4.46 -6.79 24.50
C GLU A 12 -4.12 -6.53 25.97
N PHE A 13 -2.84 -6.30 26.29
CA PHE A 13 -2.39 -6.14 27.69
C PHE A 13 -2.52 -4.71 28.23
N PHE A 14 -2.53 -3.68 27.37
CA PHE A 14 -2.56 -2.28 27.78
C PHE A 14 -3.62 -1.45 27.02
N PRO A 15 -4.91 -1.87 26.98
CA PRO A 15 -5.95 -1.24 26.15
C PRO A 15 -6.24 0.22 26.51
N LYS A 16 -6.06 0.60 27.79
CA LYS A 16 -6.23 2.00 28.25
C LYS A 16 -5.14 2.93 27.69
N PHE A 17 -3.93 2.40 27.48
CA PHE A 17 -2.83 3.16 26.88
C PHE A 17 -3.04 3.25 25.36
N THR A 18 -3.35 2.13 24.70
CA THR A 18 -3.57 2.10 23.24
C THR A 18 -4.74 2.99 22.81
N SER A 19 -5.83 3.02 23.59
CA SER A 19 -6.98 3.88 23.33
C SER A 19 -6.66 5.38 23.43
N LYS A 20 -5.62 5.79 24.17
CA LYS A 20 -5.19 7.19 24.23
C LYS A 20 -4.35 7.58 23.03
N ILE A 21 -3.47 6.68 22.58
CA ILE A 21 -2.56 6.96 21.47
C ILE A 21 -3.24 6.81 20.10
N ILE A 22 -4.33 6.05 19.99
CA ILE A 22 -5.02 5.82 18.71
C ILE A 22 -5.51 7.12 18.05
N THR A 23 -5.78 8.17 18.83
CA THR A 23 -6.19 9.48 18.30
C THR A 23 -5.07 10.17 17.53
N VAL A 24 -3.79 9.95 17.90
CA VAL A 24 -2.63 10.55 17.23
C VAL A 24 -1.98 9.60 16.21
N THR A 25 -2.26 8.30 16.28
CA THR A 25 -1.73 7.29 15.35
C THR A 25 -2.00 7.60 13.88
N PRO A 26 -3.19 8.08 13.45
CA PRO A 26 -3.42 8.46 12.06
C PRO A 26 -2.45 9.54 11.55
N LEU A 27 -2.16 10.55 12.38
CA LEU A 27 -1.24 11.63 12.01
C LEU A 27 0.19 11.09 11.84
N ILE A 28 0.64 10.27 12.80
CA ILE A 28 1.96 9.61 12.72
C ILE A 28 2.01 8.70 11.49
N GLY A 29 0.92 7.96 11.22
CA GLY A 29 0.78 7.11 10.04
C GLY A 29 0.96 7.88 8.74
N VAL A 30 0.28 9.02 8.58
CA VAL A 30 0.44 9.87 7.40
C VAL A 30 1.88 10.36 7.23
N ILE A 31 2.53 10.82 8.30
CA ILE A 31 3.93 11.28 8.25
C ILE A 31 4.85 10.13 7.82
N LEU A 32 4.74 8.98 8.46
CA LEU A 32 5.57 7.81 8.16
C LEU A 32 5.32 7.29 6.74
N THR A 33 4.07 7.18 6.32
CA THR A 33 3.73 6.77 4.95
C THR A 33 4.26 7.76 3.91
N THR A 34 4.20 9.07 4.19
CA THR A 34 4.77 10.07 3.27
C THR A 34 6.28 9.88 3.12
N LEU A 35 7.02 9.69 4.23
CA LEU A 35 8.45 9.40 4.19
C LEU A 35 8.75 8.08 3.48
N LEU A 36 7.92 7.06 3.70
CA LEU A 36 8.05 5.76 3.10
C LEU A 36 7.81 5.79 1.59
N CYS A 37 6.93 6.66 1.09
CA CYS A 37 6.72 6.90 -0.34
C CYS A 37 7.83 7.76 -0.96
N ALA A 38 8.37 8.73 -0.23
CA ALA A 38 9.41 9.62 -0.74
C ALA A 38 10.72 8.90 -1.07
N SER A 39 11.11 7.91 -0.26
CA SER A 39 12.37 7.17 -0.45
C SER A 39 12.44 6.39 -1.78
N PRO A 40 11.45 5.54 -2.15
CA PRO A 40 11.38 4.90 -3.46
C PRO A 40 11.46 5.87 -4.63
N ILE A 41 10.66 6.95 -4.59
CA ILE A 41 10.64 7.98 -5.64
C ILE A 41 12.04 8.58 -5.82
N GLY A 42 12.73 8.91 -4.72
CA GLY A 42 14.09 9.43 -4.76
C GLY A 42 15.10 8.44 -5.35
N GLN A 43 14.99 7.15 -5.02
CA GLN A 43 15.90 6.10 -5.50
C GLN A 43 15.79 5.83 -7.02
N VAL A 44 14.61 6.03 -7.61
CA VAL A 44 14.38 5.82 -9.06
C VAL A 44 14.09 7.13 -9.81
N ALA A 45 14.44 8.28 -9.24
CA ALA A 45 14.04 9.60 -9.74
C ALA A 45 14.45 9.86 -11.21
N GLU A 46 15.66 9.48 -11.63
CA GLU A 46 16.11 9.67 -13.01
C GLU A 46 15.31 8.84 -14.02
N VAL A 47 14.93 7.62 -13.63
CA VAL A 47 14.05 6.76 -14.46
C VAL A 47 12.63 7.34 -14.50
N LEU A 48 12.11 7.82 -13.38
CA LEU A 48 10.79 8.45 -13.34
C LEU A 48 10.71 9.72 -14.19
N LYS A 49 11.76 10.55 -14.20
CA LYS A 49 11.82 11.77 -15.03
C LYS A 49 11.79 11.45 -16.53
N THR A 50 12.42 10.36 -16.94
CA THR A 50 12.60 10.02 -18.37
C THR A 50 11.53 9.07 -18.90
N GLN A 51 11.03 8.16 -18.06
CA GLN A 51 10.13 7.06 -18.45
C GLN A 51 8.89 6.93 -17.56
N GLY A 52 8.79 7.66 -16.45
CA GLY A 52 7.68 7.52 -15.48
C GLY A 52 6.30 7.76 -16.08
N ALA A 53 6.19 8.69 -17.06
CA ALA A 53 4.93 8.94 -17.74
C ALA A 53 4.37 7.70 -18.48
N GLN A 54 5.25 6.83 -19.00
CA GLN A 54 4.84 5.59 -19.67
C GLN A 54 4.25 4.56 -18.70
N LEU A 55 4.57 4.69 -17.40
CA LEU A 55 4.09 3.78 -16.36
C LEU A 55 2.71 4.18 -15.81
N ILE A 56 2.25 5.41 -16.02
CA ILE A 56 0.96 5.88 -15.52
C ILE A 56 -0.19 5.00 -16.01
N LEU A 57 -0.25 4.76 -17.33
CA LEU A 57 -1.33 3.98 -17.92
C LEU A 57 -1.37 2.52 -17.42
N PRO A 58 -0.26 1.74 -17.44
CA PRO A 58 -0.30 0.37 -16.95
C PRO A 58 -0.55 0.27 -15.44
N VAL A 59 -0.01 1.19 -14.61
CA VAL A 59 -0.27 1.21 -13.16
C VAL A 59 -1.75 1.55 -12.90
N LEU A 60 -2.28 2.59 -13.55
CA LEU A 60 -3.68 2.96 -13.45
C LEU A 60 -4.59 1.80 -13.88
N ALA A 61 -4.28 1.15 -15.00
CA ALA A 61 -5.06 0.03 -15.52
C ALA A 61 -5.05 -1.16 -14.54
N LEU A 62 -3.89 -1.46 -13.93
CA LEU A 62 -3.77 -2.50 -12.91
C LEU A 62 -4.67 -2.21 -11.71
N HIS A 63 -4.59 -1.00 -11.15
CA HIS A 63 -5.42 -0.62 -10.00
C HIS A 63 -6.90 -0.56 -10.35
N ALA A 64 -7.26 0.04 -11.48
CA ALA A 64 -8.64 0.11 -11.95
C ALA A 64 -9.24 -1.29 -12.16
N ALA A 65 -8.48 -2.22 -12.74
CA ALA A 65 -8.88 -3.60 -12.88
C ALA A 65 -9.05 -4.28 -11.51
N ALA A 66 -8.12 -4.08 -10.57
CA ALA A 66 -8.21 -4.65 -9.22
C ALA A 66 -9.44 -4.13 -8.45
N PHE A 67 -9.72 -2.82 -8.50
CA PHE A 67 -10.94 -2.24 -7.91
C PHE A 67 -12.20 -2.80 -8.60
N ALA A 68 -12.25 -2.77 -9.93
CA ALA A 68 -13.43 -3.23 -10.67
C ALA A 68 -13.72 -4.72 -10.43
N LEU A 69 -12.70 -5.58 -10.56
CA LEU A 69 -12.85 -7.01 -10.33
C LEU A 69 -13.18 -7.30 -8.87
N GLY A 70 -12.48 -6.66 -7.93
CA GLY A 70 -12.77 -6.79 -6.50
C GLY A 70 -14.22 -6.43 -6.15
N TYR A 71 -14.76 -5.36 -6.74
CA TYR A 71 -16.16 -4.98 -6.56
C TYR A 71 -17.13 -5.95 -7.24
N TRP A 72 -17.01 -6.16 -8.55
CA TRP A 72 -18.02 -6.91 -9.32
C TRP A 72 -18.07 -8.39 -8.95
N ILE A 73 -16.92 -9.01 -8.66
CA ILE A 73 -16.87 -10.41 -8.23
C ILE A 73 -17.51 -10.55 -6.84
N SER A 74 -17.17 -9.66 -5.89
CA SER A 74 -17.73 -9.73 -4.54
C SER A 74 -19.22 -9.43 -4.49
N ARG A 75 -19.74 -8.58 -5.39
CA ARG A 75 -21.19 -8.29 -5.50
C ARG A 75 -22.04 -9.51 -5.84
N LEU A 76 -21.47 -10.59 -6.38
CA LEU A 76 -22.19 -11.84 -6.63
C LEU A 76 -22.56 -12.58 -5.34
N SER A 77 -21.85 -12.34 -4.24
CA SER A 77 -22.01 -13.08 -2.97
C SER A 77 -22.26 -12.18 -1.76
N PHE A 78 -21.87 -10.91 -1.81
CA PHE A 78 -21.91 -9.99 -0.68
C PHE A 78 -22.73 -8.73 -0.97
N GLY A 79 -23.21 -8.08 0.09
CA GLY A 79 -23.87 -6.78 0.01
C GLY A 79 -22.91 -5.64 -0.36
N GLU A 80 -23.47 -4.44 -0.57
CA GLU A 80 -22.73 -3.27 -1.06
C GLU A 80 -21.53 -2.90 -0.17
N SER A 81 -21.73 -2.81 1.15
CA SER A 81 -20.69 -2.39 2.10
C SER A 81 -19.47 -3.33 2.03
N THR A 82 -19.70 -4.63 2.16
CA THR A 82 -18.64 -5.65 2.08
C THR A 82 -17.96 -5.67 0.72
N SER A 83 -18.72 -5.48 -0.37
CA SER A 83 -18.16 -5.49 -1.72
C SER A 83 -17.26 -4.28 -1.99
N ARG A 84 -17.61 -3.10 -1.45
CA ARG A 84 -16.73 -1.93 -1.45
C ARG A 84 -15.45 -2.17 -0.65
N THR A 85 -15.55 -2.79 0.52
CA THR A 85 -14.36 -3.15 1.30
C THR A 85 -13.45 -4.09 0.52
N ILE A 86 -13.99 -5.15 -0.09
CA ILE A 86 -13.20 -6.10 -0.89
C ILE A 86 -12.57 -5.41 -2.11
N SER A 87 -13.31 -4.53 -2.79
CA SER A 87 -12.77 -3.70 -3.87
C SER A 87 -11.56 -2.88 -3.41
N ILE A 88 -11.67 -2.24 -2.25
CA ILE A 88 -10.60 -1.39 -1.69
C ILE A 88 -9.39 -2.25 -1.31
N GLU A 89 -9.57 -3.37 -0.61
CA GLU A 89 -8.47 -4.26 -0.22
C GLU A 89 -7.76 -4.89 -1.42
N CYS A 90 -8.50 -5.16 -2.52
CA CYS A 90 -7.89 -5.68 -3.74
C CYS A 90 -7.07 -4.60 -4.46
N GLY A 91 -7.62 -3.39 -4.59
CA GLY A 91 -6.98 -2.30 -5.33
C GLY A 91 -5.91 -1.52 -4.56
N MET A 92 -5.99 -1.41 -3.23
CA MET A 92 -5.06 -0.64 -2.40
C MET A 92 -3.93 -1.51 -1.83
N GLN A 93 -2.98 -1.90 -2.70
CA GLN A 93 -1.80 -2.67 -2.30
C GLN A 93 -0.70 -1.78 -1.69
N SER A 94 0.20 -2.38 -0.88
CA SER A 94 1.34 -1.68 -0.30
C SER A 94 2.47 -1.51 -1.32
N SER A 95 2.55 -0.35 -1.97
CA SER A 95 3.60 -0.05 -2.95
C SER A 95 5.01 -0.06 -2.33
N ALA A 96 5.16 0.38 -1.08
CA ALA A 96 6.44 0.33 -0.37
C ALA A 96 6.97 -1.10 -0.19
N LEU A 97 6.10 -2.06 0.14
CA LEU A 97 6.50 -3.46 0.23
C LEU A 97 6.82 -4.02 -1.16
N GLY A 98 6.05 -3.68 -2.18
CA GLY A 98 6.31 -4.04 -3.58
C GLY A 98 7.70 -3.59 -4.03
N PHE A 99 8.05 -2.33 -3.76
CA PHE A 99 9.35 -1.75 -4.08
C PHE A 99 10.50 -2.47 -3.37
N LEU A 100 10.37 -2.74 -2.06
CA LEU A 100 11.38 -3.46 -1.28
C LEU A 100 11.59 -4.89 -1.76
N LEU A 101 10.50 -5.61 -2.06
CA LEU A 101 10.59 -6.97 -2.58
C LEU A 101 11.22 -7.00 -3.97
N ALA A 102 10.85 -6.05 -4.84
CA ALA A 102 11.42 -5.92 -6.17
C ALA A 102 12.94 -5.74 -6.12
N GLN A 103 13.43 -4.80 -5.30
CA GLN A 103 14.87 -4.58 -5.13
C GLN A 103 15.60 -5.79 -4.53
N LYS A 104 14.97 -6.48 -3.59
CA LYS A 104 15.62 -7.60 -2.89
C LYS A 104 15.75 -8.84 -3.76
N HIS A 105 14.77 -9.09 -4.64
CA HIS A 105 14.63 -10.36 -5.32
C HIS A 105 14.89 -10.31 -6.82
N PHE A 106 14.95 -9.13 -7.44
CA PHE A 106 15.24 -8.98 -8.87
C PHE A 106 16.54 -8.21 -9.07
N THR A 107 17.41 -8.73 -9.94
CA THR A 107 18.67 -8.08 -10.31
C THR A 107 18.44 -6.80 -11.11
N ASN A 108 17.34 -6.72 -11.86
CA ASN A 108 17.00 -5.54 -12.64
C ASN A 108 16.28 -4.50 -11.76
N PRO A 109 16.89 -3.33 -11.48
CA PRO A 109 16.29 -2.31 -10.61
C PRO A 109 15.02 -1.69 -11.20
N LEU A 110 14.81 -1.81 -12.53
CA LEU A 110 13.61 -1.28 -13.20
C LEU A 110 12.33 -1.98 -12.75
N VAL A 111 12.41 -3.20 -12.21
CA VAL A 111 11.25 -3.93 -11.69
C VAL A 111 10.62 -3.23 -10.50
N ALA A 112 11.39 -2.43 -9.75
CA ALA A 112 10.88 -1.69 -8.60
C ALA A 112 10.14 -0.40 -9.01
N VAL A 113 10.40 0.14 -10.21
CA VAL A 113 9.93 1.47 -10.64
C VAL A 113 8.39 1.58 -10.67
N PRO A 114 7.61 0.58 -11.13
CA PRO A 114 6.16 0.67 -11.07
C PRO A 114 5.60 0.80 -9.65
N SER A 115 6.31 0.30 -8.63
CA SER A 115 5.91 0.46 -7.23
C SER A 115 6.21 1.85 -6.65
N ALA A 116 6.90 2.71 -7.41
CA ALA A 116 7.17 4.10 -7.05
C ALA A 116 6.26 5.11 -7.79
N VAL A 117 5.37 4.63 -8.66
CA VAL A 117 4.37 5.39 -9.43
C VAL A 117 2.99 5.14 -8.85
#